data_AF-A0A932G7D1-F1
#
_entry.id   AF-A0A932G7D1-F1
#
_cell.length_a   1.000
_cell.length_b   1.000
_cell.length_c   1.000
_cell.angle_alpha   90.00
_cell.angle_beta   90.00
_cell.angle_gamma   90.00
#
_symmetry.space_group_name_H-M   'P 1'
#
loop_
_entity.id
_entity.type
_entity.pdbx_description
1 polymer ?
#
loop_
_entity_poly.entity_id
_entity_poly.type
_entity_poly.pdbx_seq_one_letter_code
_entity_poly.pdbx_strand_id
1 'polypeptide(L)' 'MSKTRQGQPNSQLPFPGRISDEVYDRAIERVRKMTPAQRRRSLIDAGILTSDGKLTPMYRPS' A
#
# COMPACT_ATOMS: atom_id res chain seq x y z
N MET A 1 16.38 34.09 18.15
CA MET A 1 16.78 32.67 18.26
C MET A 1 15.62 31.82 17.74
N SER A 2 15.64 31.49 16.45
CA SER A 2 14.54 30.81 15.76
C SER A 2 14.77 29.30 15.78
N LYS A 3 13.94 28.55 16.50
CA LYS A 3 13.92 27.08 16.45
C LYS A 3 13.13 26.64 15.23
N THR A 4 13.86 26.20 14.20
CA THR A 4 13.36 25.65 12.95
C THR A 4 12.57 24.37 13.20
N ARG A 5 11.40 24.28 12.55
CA ARG A 5 10.54 23.08 12.46
C ARG A 5 11.36 21.96 11.84
N GLN A 6 11.65 20.89 12.59
CA GLN A 6 12.19 19.68 12.00
C GLN A 6 11.06 18.96 11.27
N GLY A 7 11.01 19.15 9.94
CA GLY A 7 10.27 18.26 9.07
C GLY A 7 10.88 16.87 9.18
N GLN A 8 10.06 15.87 9.50
CA GLN A 8 10.47 14.47 9.42
C GLN A 8 10.70 14.13 7.94
N PRO A 9 11.93 13.82 7.49
CA PRO A 9 12.16 13.35 6.14
C PRO A 9 12.53 11.87 6.25
N ASN A 10 11.55 10.99 6.32
CA ASN A 10 11.80 9.57 6.11
C ASN A 10 10.53 8.87 5.62
N SER A 11 10.06 9.28 4.45
CA SER A 11 9.22 8.44 3.60
C SER A 11 10.10 7.48 2.79
N GLN A 12 10.98 6.75 3.46
CA GLN A 12 11.69 5.64 2.84
C GLN A 12 10.74 4.45 2.89
N LEU A 13 9.90 4.33 1.86
CA LEU A 13 9.15 3.11 1.63
C LEU A 13 10.16 1.95 1.52
N PRO A 14 10.01 0.84 2.25
CA PRO A 14 10.95 -0.25 2.20
C PRO A 14 10.81 -0.96 0.83
N PHE A 15 11.78 -0.78 -0.05
CA PHE A 15 12.00 -1.60 -1.24
C PHE A 15 13.27 -2.44 -1.05
N PRO A 16 13.47 -3.52 -1.83
CA PRO A 16 12.90 -4.86 -1.65
C PRO A 16 13.74 -5.66 -0.61
N GLY A 17 13.49 -5.44 0.68
CA GLY A 17 13.92 -6.39 1.71
C GLY A 17 12.94 -7.55 1.78
N ARG A 18 13.39 -8.75 2.16
CA ARG A 18 12.46 -9.81 2.58
C ARG A 18 11.54 -9.21 3.65
N ILE A 19 10.23 -9.23 3.41
CA ILE A 19 9.25 -8.95 4.45
C ILE A 19 9.45 -10.03 5.51
N SER A 20 9.56 -9.67 6.79
CA SER A 20 9.62 -10.68 7.85
C SER A 20 8.30 -11.45 7.89
N ASP A 21 8.37 -12.74 8.25
CA ASP A 21 7.18 -13.60 8.32
C ASP A 21 6.10 -12.99 9.21
N GLU A 22 6.49 -12.36 10.33
CA GLU A 22 5.57 -11.66 11.24
C GLU A 22 4.80 -10.51 10.56
N VAL A 23 5.47 -9.71 9.73
CA VAL A 23 4.84 -8.58 9.03
C VAL A 23 3.90 -9.10 7.94
N TYR A 24 4.31 -10.17 7.26
CA TYR A 24 3.48 -10.85 6.27
C TYR A 24 2.23 -11.44 6.93
N ASP A 25 2.38 -12.21 8.00
CA ASP A 25 1.26 -12.83 8.74
C ASP A 25 0.28 -11.80 9.26
N ARG A 26 0.78 -10.68 9.81
CA ARG A 26 -0.07 -9.57 10.25
C ARG A 26 -0.87 -8.95 9.09
N ALA A 27 -0.25 -8.80 7.92
CA ALA A 27 -0.93 -8.30 6.73
C ALA A 27 -2.02 -9.27 6.27
N ILE A 28 -1.74 -10.58 6.26
CA ILE A 28 -2.72 -11.62 5.91
C ILE A 28 -3.91 -11.63 6.87
N GLU A 29 -3.66 -11.57 8.18
CA GLU A 29 -4.74 -11.52 9.18
C GLU A 29 -5.62 -10.27 9.03
N ARG A 30 -5.03 -9.13 8.64
CA ARG A 30 -5.81 -7.93 8.32
C ARG A 30 -6.70 -8.15 7.11
N VAL A 31 -6.19 -8.76 6.05
CA VAL A 31 -6.95 -9.04 4.81
C VAL A 31 -8.08 -10.06 5.07
N ARG A 32 -7.84 -11.07 5.92
CA ARG A 32 -8.85 -12.07 6.30
C ARG A 32 -10.07 -11.46 6.99
N LYS A 33 -9.87 -10.41 7.77
CA LYS A 33 -10.95 -9.70 8.50
C LYS A 33 -11.72 -8.70 7.63
N MET A 34 -11.28 -8.43 6.40
CA MET A 34 -11.95 -7.49 5.50
C MET A 34 -13.19 -8.09 4.87
N THR A 35 -14.25 -7.28 4.77
CA THR A 35 -15.40 -7.60 3.92
C THR A 35 -15.03 -7.56 2.43
N PRO A 36 -15.81 -8.20 1.54
CA PRO A 36 -15.56 -8.12 0.10
C PRO A 36 -15.49 -6.69 -0.43
N ALA A 37 -16.33 -5.79 0.08
CA ALA A 37 -16.33 -4.37 -0.31
C ALA A 37 -15.03 -3.66 0.11
N GLN A 38 -14.55 -3.89 1.33
CA GLN A 38 -13.29 -3.32 1.83
C GLN A 38 -12.08 -3.86 1.05
N ARG A 39 -12.08 -5.15 0.71
CA ARG A 39 -11.03 -5.76 -0.11
C ARG A 39 -10.98 -5.14 -1.49
N ARG A 40 -12.13 -5.00 -2.15
CA ARG A 40 -12.24 -4.32 -3.46
C ARG A 40 -11.73 -2.89 -3.38
N ARG A 41 -12.16 -2.13 -2.36
CA ARG A 41 -11.72 -0.75 -2.18
C ARG A 41 -10.20 -0.64 -1.99
N SER A 42 -9.61 -1.52 -1.18
CA SER A 42 -8.16 -1.55 -0.96
C SER A 42 -7.38 -1.81 -2.25
N LEU A 43 -7.88 -2.68 -3.14
CA LEU A 43 -7.26 -2.95 -4.44
C LEU A 43 -7.37 -1.75 -5.40
N ILE A 44 -8.46 -0.99 -5.32
CA ILE A 44 -8.64 0.25 -6.10
C ILE A 44 -7.68 1.33 -5.60
N ASP A 45 -7.62 1.55 -4.28
CA ASP A 45 -6.74 2.55 -3.68
C ASP A 45 -5.25 2.21 -3.93
N ALA A 46 -4.90 0.92 -4.06
CA ALA A 46 -3.58 0.44 -4.45
C ALA A 46 -3.28 0.59 -5.96
N GLY A 47 -4.24 1.04 -6.77
CA GLY A 47 -4.10 1.17 -8.21
C GLY A 47 -4.05 -0.16 -8.97
N ILE A 48 -4.42 -1.27 -8.35
CA ILE A 48 -4.44 -2.62 -8.97
C ILE A 48 -5.74 -2.82 -9.75
N LEU A 49 -6.86 -2.38 -9.18
CA LEU A 49 -8.17 -2.41 -9.82
C LEU A 49 -8.69 -1.02 -10.14
N THR A 50 -9.48 -0.92 -11.19
CA THR A 50 -10.30 0.24 -11.51
C THR A 50 -11.61 0.21 -10.73
N SER A 51 -12.32 1.34 -10.64
CA SER A 51 -13.61 1.43 -9.94
C SER A 51 -14.69 0.53 -10.54
N ASP A 52 -14.66 0.29 -11.86
CA ASP A 52 -15.51 -0.67 -12.56
C ASP A 52 -15.11 -2.14 -12.32
N GLY A 53 -13.96 -2.39 -11.68
CA GLY A 53 -13.52 -3.72 -11.25
C GLY A 53 -12.66 -4.46 -12.26
N LYS A 54 -12.10 -3.75 -13.25
CA LYS A 54 -11.10 -4.28 -14.17
C LYS A 54 -9.71 -4.10 -13.58
N LEU A 55 -8.72 -4.80 -14.14
CA LEU A 55 -7.32 -4.56 -13.81
C LEU A 55 -6.87 -3.23 -14.40
N THR A 56 -6.14 -2.44 -13.62
CA THR A 56 -5.47 -1.25 -14.12
C THR A 56 -4.45 -1.64 -15.18
N PRO A 57 -4.41 -0.97 -16.34
CA PRO A 57 -3.41 -1.25 -17.36
C PRO A 57 -1.99 -1.16 -16.80
N MET A 58 -1.14 -2.11 -17.20
CA MET A 58 0.28 -2.06 -16.87
C MET A 58 0.89 -0.80 -17.50
N TYR A 59 1.64 -0.03 -16.72
CA TYR A 59 2.39 1.11 -17.23
C TYR A 59 3.37 0.64 -18.32
N ARG A 60 3.19 1.15 -19.54
CA ARG A 60 4.17 1.01 -20.62
C ARG A 60 4.81 2.38 -20.84
N PRO A 61 6.10 2.57 -20.50
CA PRO A 61 6.83 3.76 -20.92
C PRO A 61 6.94 3.74 -22.45
N SER A 62 6.49 4.82 -23.09
CA SER A 62 6.66 5.11 -24.51
C SER A 62 8.05 5.64 -24.81
#